data_AF-A0A834GVG1-F1
#
_entry.id   AF-A0A834GVG1-F1
#
_cell.length_a   1.000
_cell.length_b   1.000
_cell.length_c   1.000
_cell.angle_alpha   90.00
_cell.angle_beta   90.00
_cell.angle_gamma   90.00
#
_symmetry.space_group_name_H-M   'P 1'
#
loop_
_entity.id
_entity.type
_entity.pdbx_description
1 polymer ?
#
loop_
_entity_poly.entity_id
_entity_poly.type
_entity_poly.pdbx_seq_one_letter_code
_entity_poly.pdbx_strand_id
1 'polypeptide(L)'
;MFAALSIYLLTDLGIFQAQNAREEGNALRKENERLKMENFETRKMLKDEFCSRCKDISNEVSDHILELLQIEKSQLIDKYERLSNLLNSMGISASKRLSLPHSLGSSSDPQENFMGQRIGGISLHQDLDSTNHNDHIQLYREKQLEHSDMSHMALTIAKAANELSTLLVSESLWIKDPTNRRYVIHYKNYEKTFTRINHLESSRVRFESSKVKGLVRMNATQLVEMLLDSEYEQMHILSPLVAPRDFYFLRYCHQIGEGEWMIVEVSYDIFHGSRERDCHSHSWRLPSGCIVRDLSNGCSMITWVEHVEVNDKALTHQLYRDFISCGLAYGAERWLLTLQRMCERFYYNMIESHDLGEGRRSIMTLSHRMVKNLCANLGMKNKLDIPHLPENKNIEIRFSVFTSSVGGQTDGLIVNAATSIWLPLSCPSVFEFLRDEKMRAQWDILAKGISFQEIAKMSYGDHTGNRISIIQPVISSGNNILVLQESSIDHLGAIVAYAPVDIASLDMAVNGRDSSYIPLVPSGFVISSDGHPGTTVGASTSTTTNPEGSLLTIVFQIQDCDASSPKHVSMEMVASVHALISSTVRSIKSALNCSSLA
;
A
#
# COMPACT_ATOMS: atom_id res chain seq x y z
N MET A 1 -33.70 -25.82 23.77
CA MET A 1 -34.51 -24.84 24.54
C MET A 1 -33.69 -23.72 25.18
N PHE A 2 -32.35 -23.78 25.21
CA PHE A 2 -31.48 -22.65 25.66
C PHE A 2 -30.99 -21.72 24.52
N ALA A 3 -31.06 -22.13 23.25
CA ALA A 3 -30.74 -21.27 22.11
C ALA A 3 -31.89 -20.32 21.69
N ALA A 4 -33.13 -20.65 22.05
CA ALA A 4 -34.30 -19.78 21.79
C ALA A 4 -34.48 -18.68 22.86
N LEU A 5 -34.01 -18.91 24.10
CA LEU A 5 -33.99 -17.86 25.14
C LEU A 5 -32.90 -16.81 24.89
N SER A 6 -31.77 -17.17 24.27
CA SER A 6 -30.66 -16.23 24.04
C SER A 6 -30.94 -15.23 22.90
N ILE A 7 -31.72 -15.65 21.88
CA ILE A 7 -32.16 -14.76 20.79
C ILE A 7 -33.29 -13.84 21.29
N TYR A 8 -34.23 -14.33 22.11
CA TYR A 8 -35.28 -13.50 22.71
C TYR A 8 -34.71 -12.49 23.72
N LEU A 9 -33.69 -12.87 24.52
CA LEU A 9 -33.00 -11.94 25.43
C LEU A 9 -32.12 -10.93 24.69
N LEU A 10 -31.53 -11.23 23.53
CA LEU A 10 -30.75 -10.23 22.77
C LEU A 10 -31.65 -9.26 21.98
N THR A 11 -32.81 -9.71 21.49
CA THR A 11 -33.81 -8.79 20.90
C THR A 11 -34.53 -7.99 21.97
N ASP A 12 -34.90 -8.57 23.12
CA ASP A 12 -35.51 -7.82 24.23
C ASP A 12 -34.50 -6.92 24.94
N LEU A 13 -33.23 -7.31 25.11
CA LEU A 13 -32.21 -6.41 25.66
C LEU A 13 -31.83 -5.31 24.65
N GLY A 14 -31.83 -5.60 23.35
CA GLY A 14 -31.64 -4.59 22.30
C GLY A 14 -32.83 -3.62 22.16
N ILE A 15 -34.06 -4.11 22.29
CA ILE A 15 -35.28 -3.29 22.29
C ILE A 15 -35.42 -2.55 23.62
N PHE A 16 -35.09 -3.15 24.76
CA PHE A 16 -35.11 -2.53 26.08
C PHE A 16 -33.97 -1.52 26.24
N GLN A 17 -32.78 -1.76 25.68
CA GLN A 17 -31.70 -0.75 25.63
C GLN A 17 -32.02 0.34 24.62
N ALA A 18 -32.67 0.05 23.49
CA ALA A 18 -33.12 1.08 22.57
C ALA A 18 -34.33 1.87 23.12
N GLN A 19 -35.22 1.24 23.88
CA GLN A 19 -36.32 1.91 24.58
C GLN A 19 -35.82 2.69 25.79
N ASN A 20 -34.92 2.16 26.61
CA ASN A 20 -34.24 2.91 27.67
C ASN A 20 -33.41 4.06 27.07
N ALA A 21 -32.64 3.86 26.00
CA ALA A 21 -31.89 4.96 25.37
C ALA A 21 -32.81 6.00 24.72
N ARG A 22 -34.03 5.61 24.30
CA ARG A 22 -35.04 6.52 23.76
C ARG A 22 -35.86 7.20 24.86
N GLU A 23 -36.07 6.54 26.00
CA GLU A 23 -36.70 7.08 27.21
C GLU A 23 -35.74 7.98 27.97
N GLU A 24 -34.47 7.59 28.13
CA GLU A 24 -33.35 8.43 28.58
C GLU A 24 -33.10 9.55 27.58
N GLY A 25 -33.13 9.30 26.27
CA GLY A 25 -33.01 10.35 25.26
C GLY A 25 -34.18 11.35 25.30
N ASN A 26 -35.40 10.87 25.54
CA ASN A 26 -36.58 11.72 25.72
C ASN A 26 -36.56 12.44 27.08
N ALA A 27 -36.10 11.79 28.15
CA ALA A 27 -35.93 12.36 29.48
C ALA A 27 -34.82 13.41 29.47
N LEU A 28 -33.68 13.13 28.84
CA LEU A 28 -32.60 14.07 28.58
C LEU A 28 -33.08 15.20 27.68
N ARG A 29 -33.92 14.95 26.67
CA ARG A 29 -34.49 16.04 25.85
C ARG A 29 -35.45 16.92 26.67
N LYS A 30 -36.29 16.32 27.51
CA LYS A 30 -37.23 17.03 28.38
C LYS A 30 -36.49 17.79 29.49
N GLU A 31 -35.42 17.21 30.00
CA GLU A 31 -34.50 17.83 30.96
C GLU A 31 -33.68 18.93 30.31
N ASN A 32 -33.27 18.77 29.05
CA ASN A 32 -32.57 19.81 28.30
C ASN A 32 -33.52 20.96 27.92
N GLU A 33 -34.81 20.68 27.64
CA GLU A 33 -35.84 21.71 27.53
C GLU A 33 -36.13 22.40 28.87
N ARG A 34 -36.18 21.64 29.97
CA ARG A 34 -36.30 22.18 31.34
C ARG A 34 -35.11 23.06 31.69
N LEU A 35 -33.88 22.58 31.45
CA LEU A 35 -32.63 23.31 31.65
C LEU A 35 -32.51 24.50 30.69
N LYS A 36 -33.10 24.45 29.50
CA LYS A 36 -33.20 25.62 28.60
C LYS A 36 -34.19 26.65 29.14
N MET A 37 -35.32 26.22 29.69
CA MET A 37 -36.27 27.12 30.35
C MET A 37 -35.70 27.69 31.65
N GLU A 38 -35.05 26.89 32.49
CA GLU A 38 -34.32 27.36 33.68
C GLU A 38 -33.14 28.24 33.29
N ASN A 39 -32.38 27.94 32.23
CA ASN A 39 -31.36 28.86 31.74
C ASN A 39 -31.97 30.15 31.20
N PHE A 40 -33.14 30.08 30.56
CA PHE A 40 -33.84 31.26 30.06
C PHE A 40 -34.37 32.11 31.22
N GLU A 41 -34.95 31.51 32.25
CA GLU A 41 -35.40 32.19 33.47
C GLU A 41 -34.24 32.69 34.32
N THR A 42 -33.19 31.89 34.52
CA THR A 42 -31.96 32.31 35.19
C THR A 42 -31.29 33.45 34.43
N ARG A 43 -31.26 33.42 33.08
CA ARG A 43 -30.79 34.56 32.25
C ARG A 43 -31.71 35.78 32.33
N LYS A 44 -33.01 35.58 32.56
CA LYS A 44 -33.98 36.67 32.76
C LYS A 44 -33.83 37.29 34.15
N MET A 45 -33.62 36.48 35.19
CA MET A 45 -33.32 36.94 36.55
C MET A 45 -31.92 37.59 36.63
N LEU A 46 -30.90 37.04 35.94
CA LEU A 46 -29.59 37.68 35.74
C LEU A 46 -29.69 38.99 34.95
N LYS A 47 -30.73 39.18 34.13
CA LYS A 47 -30.99 40.46 33.44
C LYS A 47 -31.66 41.50 34.31
N ASP A 48 -32.42 41.07 35.32
CA ASP A 48 -33.25 41.91 36.20
C ASP A 48 -32.58 42.21 37.57
N GLU A 49 -31.56 41.45 38.00
CA GLU A 49 -30.87 41.66 39.29
C GLU A 49 -29.42 42.19 39.22
N PHE A 50 -28.90 42.55 38.05
CA PHE A 50 -27.51 43.06 37.95
C PHE A 50 -27.43 44.55 37.67
N CYS A 51 -26.66 45.22 38.54
CA CYS A 51 -26.20 46.60 38.44
C CYS A 51 -25.71 46.91 37.02
N SER A 52 -26.04 48.10 36.52
CA SER A 52 -25.70 48.58 35.16
C SER A 52 -24.21 48.45 34.80
N ARG A 53 -23.31 48.33 35.79
CA ARG A 53 -21.86 48.19 35.58
C ARG A 53 -21.37 46.76 35.29
N CYS A 54 -22.17 45.72 35.57
CA CYS A 54 -21.78 44.32 35.33
C CYS A 54 -22.26 43.76 33.97
N LYS A 55 -23.21 44.44 33.32
CA LYS A 55 -23.72 44.09 31.98
C LYS A 55 -22.67 44.33 30.89
N ASP A 56 -21.85 45.36 31.03
CA ASP A 56 -20.83 45.70 30.03
C ASP A 56 -19.69 44.67 30.05
N ILE A 57 -19.24 44.25 31.24
CA ILE A 57 -18.11 43.32 31.40
C ILE A 57 -18.45 41.90 30.89
N SER A 58 -19.67 41.41 31.10
CA SER A 58 -20.06 40.06 30.63
C SER A 58 -20.29 40.01 29.12
N ASN A 59 -20.76 41.10 28.51
CA ASN A 59 -20.91 41.18 27.05
C ASN A 59 -19.55 41.37 26.40
N GLU A 60 -18.67 42.23 26.95
CA GLU A 60 -17.29 42.37 26.47
C GLU A 60 -16.51 41.05 26.51
N VAL A 61 -16.61 40.25 27.58
CA VAL A 61 -15.89 38.97 27.65
C VAL A 61 -16.45 37.95 26.65
N SER A 62 -17.77 37.89 26.46
CA SER A 62 -18.39 36.97 25.50
C SER A 62 -18.13 37.39 24.05
N ASP A 63 -18.16 38.69 23.77
CA ASP A 63 -17.84 39.25 22.46
C ASP A 63 -16.33 39.10 22.17
N HIS A 64 -15.47 39.25 23.18
CA HIS A 64 -14.03 39.05 23.04
C HIS A 64 -13.65 37.58 22.78
N ILE A 65 -14.32 36.60 23.42
CA ILE A 65 -14.12 35.18 23.10
C ILE A 65 -14.61 34.87 21.67
N LEU A 66 -15.74 35.44 21.27
CA LEU A 66 -16.26 35.26 19.91
C LEU A 66 -15.33 35.89 18.87
N GLU A 67 -14.76 37.07 19.18
CA GLU A 67 -13.78 37.77 18.35
C GLU A 67 -12.47 36.98 18.25
N LEU A 68 -11.97 36.41 19.36
CA LEU A 68 -10.80 35.52 19.36
C LEU A 68 -11.03 34.27 18.49
N LEU A 69 -12.20 33.64 18.57
CA LEU A 69 -12.56 32.50 17.71
C LEU A 69 -12.70 32.88 16.23
N GLN A 70 -13.20 34.08 15.95
CA GLN A 70 -13.26 34.61 14.58
C GLN A 70 -11.87 34.93 14.03
N ILE A 71 -10.97 35.47 14.86
CA ILE A 71 -9.57 35.70 14.51
C ILE A 71 -8.87 34.36 14.24
N GLU A 72 -9.02 33.36 15.11
CA GLU A 72 -8.41 32.04 14.92
C GLU A 72 -8.94 31.35 13.65
N LYS A 73 -10.25 31.41 13.40
CA LYS A 73 -10.86 30.93 12.15
C LYS A 73 -10.29 31.66 10.93
N SER A 74 -10.14 32.98 11.00
CA SER A 74 -9.55 33.78 9.91
C SER A 74 -8.08 33.44 9.68
N GLN A 75 -7.30 33.20 10.74
CA GLN A 75 -5.91 32.77 10.65
C GLN A 75 -5.80 31.35 10.06
N LEU A 76 -6.72 30.45 10.41
CA LEU A 76 -6.78 29.11 9.82
C LEU A 76 -7.08 29.20 8.33
N ILE A 77 -8.09 30.00 7.93
CA ILE A 77 -8.43 30.23 6.52
C ILE A 77 -7.23 30.82 5.75
N ASP A 78 -6.54 31.82 6.30
CA ASP A 78 -5.35 32.42 5.68
C ASP A 78 -4.19 31.40 5.54
N LYS A 79 -3.95 30.56 6.56
CA LYS A 79 -2.98 29.45 6.47
C LYS A 79 -3.36 28.46 5.36
N TYR A 80 -4.65 28.10 5.26
CA TYR A 80 -5.16 27.21 4.20
C TYR A 80 -5.04 27.83 2.80
N GLU A 81 -5.38 29.11 2.64
CA GLU A 81 -5.24 29.81 1.36
C GLU A 81 -3.76 29.91 0.94
N ARG A 82 -2.85 30.19 1.88
CA ARG A 82 -1.40 30.17 1.62
C ARG A 82 -0.92 28.80 1.19
N LEU A 83 -1.30 27.74 1.91
CA LEU A 83 -0.95 26.36 1.56
C LEU A 83 -1.52 25.98 0.19
N SER A 84 -2.78 26.32 -0.09
CA SER A 84 -3.43 26.07 -1.39
C SER A 84 -2.75 26.83 -2.53
N ASN A 85 -2.38 28.09 -2.31
CA ASN A 85 -1.67 28.89 -3.31
C ASN A 85 -0.25 28.36 -3.57
N LEU A 86 0.46 27.89 -2.53
CA LEU A 86 1.75 27.22 -2.66
C LEU A 86 1.62 25.89 -3.43
N LEU A 87 0.59 25.10 -3.14
CA LEU A 87 0.31 23.88 -3.89
C LEU A 87 0.07 24.20 -5.38
N ASN A 88 -0.74 25.22 -5.67
CA ASN A 88 -1.00 25.67 -7.04
C ASN A 88 0.24 26.19 -7.77
N SER A 89 1.11 26.97 -7.11
CA SER A 89 2.35 27.45 -7.72
C SER A 89 3.32 26.31 -8.02
N MET A 90 3.28 25.25 -7.21
CA MET A 90 3.97 23.98 -7.46
C MET A 90 3.26 23.12 -8.51
N GLY A 91 2.43 23.62 -9.44
CA GLY A 91 1.78 22.81 -10.51
C GLY A 91 0.95 21.61 -10.04
N ILE A 92 0.66 21.54 -8.74
CA ILE A 92 -0.26 20.61 -8.12
C ILE A 92 -1.65 21.22 -8.35
N SER A 93 -2.28 20.84 -9.46
CA SER A 93 -3.48 21.55 -9.95
C SER A 93 -4.62 21.51 -8.93
N ALA A 94 -4.89 22.61 -8.21
CA ALA A 94 -6.16 22.75 -7.49
C ALA A 94 -7.28 23.00 -8.50
N SER A 95 -8.43 22.38 -8.27
CA SER A 95 -9.54 22.43 -9.22
C SER A 95 -10.15 23.84 -9.35
N LYS A 96 -9.85 24.55 -10.45
CA LYS A 96 -10.77 25.47 -11.13
C LYS A 96 -10.54 25.45 -12.67
N ARG A 97 -11.66 25.24 -13.38
CA ARG A 97 -11.97 25.08 -14.83
C ARG A 97 -10.94 25.51 -15.90
N LEU A 98 -10.75 24.59 -16.86
CA LEU A 98 -10.54 24.73 -18.32
C LEU A 98 -9.62 25.85 -18.87
N SER A 99 -8.44 25.46 -19.38
CA SER A 99 -8.02 25.63 -20.80
C SER A 99 -6.57 25.14 -21.04
N LEU A 100 -6.35 24.40 -22.13
CA LEU A 100 -5.06 24.02 -22.76
C LEU A 100 -4.74 25.03 -23.92
N PRO A 101 -3.61 24.93 -24.66
CA PRO A 101 -2.19 24.86 -24.27
C PRO A 101 -1.36 25.94 -25.02
N HIS A 102 -0.08 26.19 -24.69
CA HIS A 102 0.92 26.69 -25.64
C HIS A 102 2.36 26.32 -25.23
N SER A 103 3.25 26.37 -26.23
CA SER A 103 4.40 25.50 -26.50
C SER A 103 5.78 26.15 -26.33
N LEU A 104 6.77 25.28 -26.11
CA LEU A 104 8.24 25.30 -26.34
C LEU A 104 9.07 26.58 -26.11
N GLY A 105 10.18 26.40 -25.37
CA GLY A 105 11.40 27.19 -25.50
C GLY A 105 12.61 26.43 -24.94
N SER A 106 13.58 26.12 -25.80
CA SER A 106 14.87 25.47 -25.49
C SER A 106 15.85 26.44 -24.82
N SER A 107 16.68 25.95 -23.90
CA SER A 107 18.03 26.48 -23.69
C SER A 107 18.92 25.44 -23.03
N SER A 108 20.02 25.13 -23.70
CA SER A 108 21.17 24.36 -23.24
C SER A 108 22.08 25.21 -22.36
N ASP A 109 22.54 24.69 -21.22
CA ASP A 109 23.96 24.66 -20.83
C ASP A 109 24.17 23.95 -19.47
N PRO A 110 25.42 23.51 -19.16
CA PRO A 110 25.65 22.27 -18.41
C PRO A 110 26.08 22.48 -16.95
N GLN A 111 25.96 21.38 -16.19
CA GLN A 111 26.67 21.04 -14.95
C GLN A 111 26.31 21.82 -13.68
N GLU A 112 25.87 21.10 -12.65
CA GLU A 112 26.79 20.69 -11.58
C GLU A 112 26.21 19.53 -10.74
N ASN A 113 27.11 18.64 -10.35
CA ASN A 113 26.87 17.40 -9.62
C ASN A 113 26.32 17.66 -8.22
N PHE A 114 25.07 17.25 -7.95
CA PHE A 114 24.54 17.14 -6.59
C PHE A 114 23.84 15.78 -6.39
N MET A 115 24.59 14.70 -6.65
CA MET A 115 24.18 13.32 -6.33
C MET A 115 24.62 13.01 -4.89
N GLY A 116 23.74 13.29 -3.93
CA GLY A 116 24.04 13.16 -2.51
C GLY A 116 22.83 12.86 -1.65
N GLN A 117 21.94 11.95 -2.08
CA GLN A 117 20.99 11.27 -1.18
C GLN A 117 20.45 9.99 -1.85
N ARG A 118 20.96 8.85 -1.39
CA ARG A 118 20.53 7.50 -1.81
C ARG A 118 19.14 7.24 -1.25
N ILE A 119 18.12 7.20 -2.10
CA ILE A 119 16.80 6.67 -1.75
C ILE A 119 16.89 5.17 -2.00
N GLY A 120 16.92 4.39 -0.90
CA GLY A 120 17.13 2.94 -0.91
C GLY A 120 16.21 2.22 -1.89
N GLY A 121 16.79 1.23 -2.56
CA GLY A 121 16.20 0.51 -3.69
C GLY A 121 14.94 -0.29 -3.37
N ILE A 122 14.57 -1.13 -4.34
CA ILE A 122 13.35 -1.94 -4.53
C ILE A 122 12.97 -2.85 -3.33
N SER A 123 13.77 -2.86 -2.27
CA SER A 123 13.53 -3.64 -1.07
C SER A 123 12.57 -2.93 -0.10
N LEU A 124 11.49 -3.64 0.26
CA LEU A 124 10.66 -3.36 1.43
C LEU A 124 11.46 -3.66 2.73
N HIS A 125 12.67 -3.13 2.86
CA HIS A 125 13.43 -3.18 4.10
C HIS A 125 12.88 -2.10 5.03
N GLN A 126 12.29 -2.52 6.12
CA GLN A 126 12.18 -1.74 7.34
C GLN A 126 13.02 -2.50 8.37
N ASP A 127 14.12 -1.89 8.82
CA ASP A 127 14.86 -2.32 10.00
C ASP A 127 13.92 -2.14 11.21
N LEU A 128 13.08 -3.13 11.46
CA LEU A 128 12.36 -3.29 12.71
C LEU A 128 13.03 -4.44 13.46
N ASP A 129 13.75 -4.10 14.52
CA ASP A 129 14.25 -5.04 15.51
C ASP A 129 13.05 -5.76 16.15
N SER A 130 12.69 -6.97 15.67
CA SER A 130 11.81 -7.88 16.41
C SER A 130 12.05 -9.38 16.09
N THR A 131 13.03 -9.93 16.80
CA THR A 131 13.14 -11.25 17.48
C THR A 131 12.44 -12.56 17.08
N ASN A 132 11.64 -12.74 16.03
CA ASN A 132 11.10 -14.12 15.77
C ASN A 132 11.04 -14.62 14.32
N HIS A 133 11.43 -13.81 13.32
CA HIS A 133 11.69 -14.30 11.95
C HIS A 133 12.97 -13.71 11.33
N ASN A 134 13.69 -12.87 12.08
CA ASN A 134 14.99 -12.31 11.68
C ASN A 134 16.13 -13.33 11.82
N ASP A 135 15.93 -14.45 12.50
CA ASP A 135 16.99 -15.45 12.75
C ASP A 135 17.63 -15.93 11.44
N HIS A 136 16.87 -16.14 10.37
CA HIS A 136 17.42 -16.68 9.12
C HIS A 136 18.22 -15.64 8.31
N ILE A 137 17.70 -14.44 8.10
CA ILE A 137 18.45 -13.37 7.41
C ILE A 137 19.73 -13.05 8.20
N GLN A 138 19.63 -13.03 9.51
CA GLN A 138 20.75 -12.84 10.41
C GLN A 138 21.75 -14.02 10.32
N LEU A 139 21.29 -15.27 10.27
CA LEU A 139 22.13 -16.45 10.02
C LEU A 139 22.87 -16.36 8.67
N TYR A 140 22.19 -15.93 7.59
CA TYR A 140 22.83 -15.73 6.28
C TYR A 140 23.89 -14.63 6.33
N ARG A 141 23.64 -13.54 7.06
CA ARG A 141 24.56 -12.41 7.23
C ARG A 141 25.75 -12.72 8.15
N GLU A 142 25.54 -13.53 9.18
CA GLU A 142 26.55 -13.91 10.17
C GLU A 142 27.39 -15.11 9.72
N LYS A 143 26.98 -15.83 8.68
CA LYS A 143 27.74 -16.96 8.16
C LYS A 143 29.10 -16.50 7.61
N GLN A 144 30.18 -17.05 8.18
CA GLN A 144 31.50 -16.95 7.59
C GLN A 144 31.60 -17.87 6.38
N LEU A 145 31.88 -17.27 5.21
CA LEU A 145 32.07 -18.00 3.95
C LEU A 145 33.48 -18.59 3.88
N GLU A 146 33.58 -19.88 3.60
CA GLU A 146 34.86 -20.53 3.31
C GLU A 146 35.30 -20.29 1.86
N HIS A 147 36.58 -20.54 1.55
CA HIS A 147 37.09 -20.38 0.19
C HIS A 147 36.46 -21.36 -0.82
N SER A 148 36.11 -22.55 -0.33
CA SER A 148 35.28 -23.54 -1.04
C SER A 148 33.91 -22.96 -1.40
N ASP A 149 33.22 -22.31 -0.44
CA ASP A 149 31.90 -21.71 -0.65
C ASP A 149 31.94 -20.65 -1.75
N MET A 150 32.93 -19.73 -1.70
CA MET A 150 33.09 -18.70 -2.74
C MET A 150 33.31 -19.31 -4.13
N SER A 151 34.09 -20.39 -4.21
CA SER A 151 34.33 -21.10 -5.48
C SER A 151 33.06 -21.77 -6.02
N HIS A 152 32.26 -22.38 -5.15
CA HIS A 152 30.97 -22.98 -5.51
C HIS A 152 29.93 -21.93 -5.91
N MET A 153 29.87 -20.81 -5.20
CA MET A 153 29.01 -19.67 -5.54
C MET A 153 29.38 -19.11 -6.92
N ALA A 154 30.68 -18.88 -7.19
CA ALA A 154 31.17 -18.41 -8.48
C ALA A 154 30.83 -19.36 -9.63
N LEU A 155 30.98 -20.68 -9.42
CA LEU A 155 30.59 -21.67 -10.42
C LEU A 155 29.07 -21.70 -10.65
N THR A 156 28.28 -21.56 -9.58
CA THR A 156 26.82 -21.58 -9.66
C THR A 156 26.30 -20.38 -10.44
N ILE A 157 26.77 -19.18 -10.13
CA ILE A 157 26.35 -17.96 -10.82
C ILE A 157 26.83 -17.93 -12.28
N ALA A 158 28.01 -18.48 -12.59
CA ALA A 158 28.50 -18.61 -13.97
C ALA A 158 27.63 -19.56 -14.82
N LYS A 159 27.19 -20.69 -14.23
CA LYS A 159 26.24 -21.60 -14.89
C LYS A 159 24.89 -20.92 -15.11
N ALA A 160 24.39 -20.21 -14.09
CA ALA A 160 23.14 -19.46 -14.19
C ALA A 160 23.20 -18.36 -15.27
N ALA A 161 24.34 -17.68 -15.42
CA ALA A 161 24.52 -16.66 -16.46
C ALA A 161 24.41 -17.24 -17.88
N ASN A 162 25.03 -18.40 -18.12
CA ASN A 162 24.94 -19.10 -19.42
C ASN A 162 23.52 -19.56 -19.73
N GLU A 163 22.82 -20.09 -18.72
CA GLU A 163 21.44 -20.52 -18.83
C GLU A 163 20.49 -19.33 -19.11
N LEU A 164 20.59 -18.25 -18.34
CA LEU A 164 19.81 -17.04 -18.52
C LEU A 164 20.05 -16.42 -19.90
N SER A 165 21.30 -16.34 -20.35
CA SER A 165 21.65 -15.85 -21.70
C SER A 165 20.91 -16.64 -22.79
N THR A 166 20.87 -17.97 -22.65
CA THR A 166 20.15 -18.84 -23.58
C THR A 166 18.63 -18.65 -23.49
N LEU A 167 18.06 -18.51 -22.29
CA LEU A 167 16.65 -18.21 -22.07
C LEU A 167 16.24 -16.86 -22.71
N LEU A 168 17.11 -15.86 -22.67
CA LEU A 168 16.83 -14.54 -23.22
C LEU A 168 16.85 -14.54 -24.76
N VAL A 169 17.72 -15.33 -25.39
CA VAL A 169 17.93 -15.35 -26.85
C VAL A 169 17.08 -16.41 -27.57
N SER A 170 16.86 -17.57 -26.97
CA SER A 170 16.21 -18.70 -27.65
C SER A 170 14.68 -18.65 -27.52
N GLU A 171 14.00 -18.21 -28.58
CA GLU A 171 12.54 -18.22 -28.65
C GLU A 171 11.93 -19.64 -28.61
N SER A 172 12.69 -20.67 -29.00
CA SER A 172 12.24 -22.07 -28.99
C SER A 172 12.02 -22.65 -27.57
N LEU A 173 12.58 -21.99 -26.56
CA LEU A 173 12.40 -22.34 -25.15
C LEU A 173 11.11 -21.76 -24.56
N TRP A 174 10.38 -20.94 -25.31
CA TRP A 174 9.18 -20.25 -24.83
C TRP A 174 7.94 -20.66 -25.62
N ILE A 175 6.82 -20.79 -24.92
CA ILE A 175 5.49 -20.88 -25.51
C ILE A 175 4.61 -19.76 -24.95
N LYS A 176 3.67 -19.28 -25.77
CA LYS A 176 2.62 -18.40 -25.27
C LYS A 176 1.53 -19.25 -24.64
N ASP A 177 1.24 -19.00 -23.37
CA ASP A 177 0.10 -19.59 -22.69
C ASP A 177 -1.19 -19.18 -23.44
N PRO A 178 -2.08 -20.13 -23.77
CA PRO A 178 -3.27 -19.85 -24.56
C PRO A 178 -4.31 -19.00 -23.81
N THR A 179 -4.26 -18.98 -22.48
CA THR A 179 -5.26 -18.33 -21.62
C THR A 179 -4.90 -16.86 -21.39
N ASN A 180 -3.66 -16.58 -21.00
CA ASN A 180 -3.22 -15.22 -20.62
C ASN A 180 -2.21 -14.60 -21.61
N ARG A 181 -1.85 -15.31 -22.69
CA ARG A 181 -0.89 -14.90 -23.74
C ARG A 181 0.54 -14.61 -23.26
N ARG A 182 0.88 -14.98 -22.02
CA ARG A 182 2.22 -14.77 -21.45
C ARG A 182 3.19 -15.83 -21.95
N TYR A 183 4.46 -15.46 -22.03
CA TYR A 183 5.51 -16.40 -22.36
C TYR A 183 5.88 -17.23 -21.14
N VAL A 184 5.74 -18.55 -21.23
CA VAL A 184 6.16 -19.52 -20.22
C VAL A 184 7.16 -20.50 -20.85
N ILE A 185 8.07 -21.04 -20.05
CA ILE A 185 9.09 -21.96 -20.52
C ILE A 185 8.45 -23.25 -21.05
N HIS A 186 8.81 -23.64 -22.27
CA HIS A 186 8.44 -24.92 -22.84
C HIS A 186 9.27 -26.04 -22.21
N TYR A 187 8.69 -26.63 -21.17
CA TYR A 187 9.34 -27.60 -20.29
C TYR A 187 10.14 -28.71 -21.01
N LYS A 188 9.56 -29.34 -22.04
CA LYS A 188 10.24 -30.43 -22.77
C LYS A 188 11.46 -29.96 -23.57
N ASN A 189 11.51 -28.70 -23.99
CA ASN A 189 12.66 -28.14 -24.70
C ASN A 189 13.72 -27.68 -23.70
N TYR A 190 13.27 -27.12 -22.58
CA TYR A 190 14.11 -26.76 -21.46
C TYR A 190 14.88 -27.97 -20.91
N GLU A 191 14.20 -29.08 -20.58
CA GLU A 191 14.86 -30.30 -20.07
C GLU A 191 15.81 -30.98 -21.07
N LYS A 192 15.66 -30.71 -22.38
CA LYS A 192 16.62 -31.19 -23.40
C LYS A 192 17.88 -30.33 -23.46
N THR A 193 17.78 -29.08 -23.02
CA THR A 193 18.86 -28.09 -23.12
C THR A 193 19.65 -28.00 -21.82
N PHE A 194 18.95 -28.06 -20.67
CA PHE A 194 19.53 -27.93 -19.34
C PHE A 194 19.28 -29.17 -18.50
N THR A 195 20.29 -29.58 -17.75
CA THR A 195 20.19 -30.69 -16.81
C THR A 195 19.32 -30.27 -15.63
N ARG A 196 18.23 -31.00 -15.39
CA ARG A 196 17.30 -30.70 -14.31
C ARG A 196 17.89 -31.06 -12.94
N ILE A 197 17.83 -30.10 -12.01
CA ILE A 197 18.07 -30.29 -10.59
C ILE A 197 16.81 -29.80 -9.88
N ASN A 198 16.12 -30.69 -9.15
CA ASN A 198 15.03 -30.26 -8.29
C ASN A 198 15.64 -29.83 -6.96
N HIS A 199 15.35 -28.59 -6.54
CA HIS A 199 15.87 -28.06 -5.28
C HIS A 199 14.88 -28.23 -4.13
N LEU A 200 13.59 -28.28 -4.45
CA LEU A 200 12.53 -28.57 -3.48
C LEU A 200 12.09 -30.03 -3.57
N GLU A 201 12.11 -30.74 -2.43
CA GLU A 201 11.69 -32.14 -2.33
C GLU A 201 10.20 -32.25 -1.97
N SER A 202 9.30 -32.25 -2.96
CA SER A 202 7.87 -32.49 -2.74
C SER A 202 7.13 -32.82 -4.05
N SER A 203 6.11 -33.67 -3.99
CA SER A 203 5.21 -33.94 -5.12
C SER A 203 4.31 -32.76 -5.49
N ARG A 204 4.31 -31.70 -4.67
CA ARG A 204 3.51 -30.48 -4.86
C ARG A 204 4.32 -29.31 -5.44
N VAL A 205 5.61 -29.52 -5.71
CA VAL A 205 6.46 -28.50 -6.36
C VAL A 205 5.92 -28.20 -7.75
N ARG A 206 5.86 -26.90 -8.06
CA ARG A 206 5.50 -26.40 -9.39
C ARG A 206 6.55 -25.42 -9.86
N PHE A 207 6.70 -25.37 -11.17
CA PHE A 207 7.56 -24.42 -11.84
C PHE A 207 6.71 -23.26 -12.32
N GLU A 208 7.14 -22.06 -11.98
CA GLU A 208 6.62 -20.84 -12.59
C GLU A 208 7.73 -20.24 -13.46
N SER A 209 7.33 -19.72 -14.61
CA SER A 209 8.25 -18.99 -15.47
C SER A 209 7.52 -17.90 -16.24
N SER A 210 8.21 -16.80 -16.49
CA SER A 210 7.69 -15.73 -17.33
C SER A 210 8.82 -14.94 -17.99
N LYS A 211 8.58 -14.48 -19.22
CA LYS A 211 9.45 -13.56 -19.95
C LYS A 211 8.65 -12.33 -20.35
N VAL A 212 9.17 -11.15 -20.04
CA VAL A 212 8.57 -9.88 -20.45
C VAL A 212 9.64 -8.94 -20.99
N LYS A 213 9.24 -8.05 -21.90
CA LYS A 213 10.08 -6.99 -22.42
C LYS A 213 9.33 -5.67 -22.35
N GLY A 214 9.99 -4.62 -21.87
CA GLY A 214 9.37 -3.29 -21.80
C GLY A 214 10.35 -2.16 -21.59
N LEU A 215 9.85 -0.95 -21.82
CA LEU A 215 10.58 0.31 -21.72
C LEU A 215 10.52 0.84 -20.28
N VAL A 216 11.65 1.35 -19.78
CA VAL A 216 11.74 2.04 -18.49
C VAL A 216 12.36 3.42 -18.70
N ARG A 217 11.75 4.46 -18.12
CA ARG A 217 12.18 5.87 -18.23
C ARG A 217 13.36 6.19 -17.30
N MET A 218 14.47 5.51 -17.52
CA MET A 218 15.73 5.69 -16.79
C MET A 218 16.88 5.20 -17.66
N ASN A 219 18.04 5.86 -17.58
CA ASN A 219 19.24 5.37 -18.27
C ASN A 219 19.73 4.07 -17.63
N ALA A 220 20.50 3.29 -18.40
CA ALA A 220 20.81 1.93 -18.01
C ALA A 220 21.75 1.87 -16.79
N THR A 221 22.67 2.82 -16.65
CA THR A 221 23.59 2.88 -15.50
C THR A 221 22.84 3.10 -14.19
N GLN A 222 21.99 4.12 -14.11
CA GLN A 222 21.17 4.40 -12.91
C GLN A 222 20.25 3.22 -12.58
N LEU A 223 19.71 2.57 -13.60
CA LEU A 223 18.81 1.44 -13.45
C LEU A 223 19.53 0.21 -12.88
N VAL A 224 20.74 -0.08 -13.39
CA VAL A 224 21.58 -1.17 -12.88
C VAL A 224 21.99 -0.90 -11.43
N GLU A 225 22.38 0.33 -11.10
CA GLU A 225 22.68 0.72 -9.71
C GLU A 225 21.48 0.49 -8.78
N MET A 226 20.27 0.87 -9.21
CA MET A 226 19.05 0.65 -8.44
C MET A 226 18.73 -0.83 -8.22
N LEU A 227 19.01 -1.69 -9.21
CA LEU A 227 18.74 -3.13 -9.13
C LEU A 227 19.77 -3.90 -8.29
N LEU A 228 20.98 -3.36 -8.10
CA LEU A 228 22.05 -4.03 -7.35
C LEU A 228 22.00 -3.80 -5.84
N ASP A 229 21.16 -2.88 -5.35
CA ASP A 229 21.08 -2.47 -3.93
C ASP A 229 20.35 -3.50 -3.02
N SER A 230 20.29 -4.79 -3.39
CA SER A 230 19.62 -5.80 -2.57
C SER A 230 20.26 -7.18 -2.66
N GLU A 231 20.41 -7.83 -1.51
CA GLU A 231 20.92 -9.21 -1.35
C GLU A 231 19.80 -10.21 -0.98
N TYR A 232 18.56 -9.72 -0.83
CA TYR A 232 17.41 -10.49 -0.36
C TYR A 232 16.11 -9.95 -0.94
N GLU A 233 15.23 -10.84 -1.38
CA GLU A 233 13.94 -10.46 -1.94
C GLU A 233 12.78 -11.21 -1.32
N GLN A 234 11.72 -10.45 -1.04
CA GLN A 234 10.39 -11.00 -0.75
C GLN A 234 9.45 -10.67 -1.89
N MET A 235 8.86 -11.68 -2.51
CA MET A 235 7.73 -11.47 -3.40
C MET A 235 6.41 -11.58 -2.64
N HIS A 236 5.64 -10.49 -2.67
CA HIS A 236 4.34 -10.40 -2.03
C HIS A 236 3.24 -10.19 -3.06
N ILE A 237 2.06 -10.77 -2.83
CA ILE A 237 0.83 -10.36 -3.51
C ILE A 237 0.05 -9.29 -2.72
N LEU A 238 0.64 -8.83 -1.60
CA LEU A 238 0.09 -7.81 -0.70
C LEU A 238 -1.31 -8.18 -0.18
N SER A 239 -1.45 -9.42 0.31
CA SER A 239 -2.66 -9.92 0.97
C SER A 239 -2.30 -10.57 2.30
N PRO A 240 -3.12 -10.39 3.36
CA PRO A 240 -2.95 -11.12 4.60
C PRO A 240 -3.10 -12.63 4.43
N LEU A 241 -3.77 -13.12 3.37
CA LEU A 241 -4.16 -14.52 3.19
C LEU A 241 -3.11 -15.37 2.46
N VAL A 242 -2.05 -14.75 1.93
CA VAL A 242 -0.99 -15.44 1.19
C VAL A 242 0.35 -14.95 1.72
N ALA A 243 1.15 -15.87 2.25
CA ALA A 243 2.47 -15.55 2.76
C ALA A 243 3.40 -15.09 1.63
N PRO A 244 4.35 -14.18 1.91
CA PRO A 244 5.43 -13.88 0.98
C PRO A 244 6.23 -15.11 0.58
N ARG A 245 6.85 -15.01 -0.59
CA ARG A 245 7.92 -15.91 -1.01
C ARG A 245 9.26 -15.26 -0.74
N ASP A 246 10.06 -15.92 0.07
CA ASP A 246 11.40 -15.46 0.42
C ASP A 246 12.45 -16.12 -0.48
N PHE A 247 13.31 -15.30 -1.08
CA PHE A 247 14.39 -15.76 -1.93
C PHE A 247 15.73 -15.28 -1.38
N TYR A 248 16.61 -16.25 -1.13
CA TYR A 248 18.03 -16.04 -0.90
C TYR A 248 18.76 -16.43 -2.17
N PHE A 249 19.51 -15.50 -2.76
CA PHE A 249 20.09 -15.70 -4.08
C PHE A 249 21.42 -14.96 -4.24
N LEU A 250 22.21 -15.47 -5.18
CA LEU A 250 23.39 -14.79 -5.70
C LEU A 250 22.95 -13.85 -6.81
N ARG A 251 23.40 -12.60 -6.77
CA ARG A 251 23.23 -11.63 -7.84
C ARG A 251 24.57 -11.31 -8.48
N TYR A 252 24.63 -11.35 -9.79
CA TYR A 252 25.80 -10.95 -10.55
C TYR A 252 25.41 -10.05 -11.71
N CYS A 253 26.10 -8.91 -11.82
CA CYS A 253 25.93 -7.98 -12.91
C CYS A 253 27.19 -7.94 -13.76
N HIS A 254 27.04 -8.04 -15.08
CA HIS A 254 28.14 -7.87 -16.02
C HIS A 254 27.69 -7.12 -17.27
N GLN A 255 28.56 -6.26 -17.78
CA GLN A 255 28.33 -5.53 -19.01
C GLN A 255 28.64 -6.45 -20.21
N ILE A 256 27.63 -6.77 -21.01
CA ILE A 256 27.76 -7.67 -22.16
C ILE A 256 28.05 -6.93 -23.48
N GLY A 257 27.84 -5.62 -23.48
CA GLY A 257 28.12 -4.73 -24.62
C GLY A 257 28.10 -3.26 -24.19
N GLU A 258 28.46 -2.37 -25.10
CA GLU A 258 28.34 -0.92 -24.85
C GLU A 258 26.86 -0.58 -24.61
N GLY A 259 26.55 0.02 -23.44
CA GLY A 259 25.16 0.32 -23.07
C GLY A 259 24.28 -0.90 -22.77
N GLU A 260 24.85 -2.10 -22.57
CA GLU A 260 24.06 -3.30 -22.31
C GLU A 260 24.62 -4.13 -21.14
N TRP A 261 23.76 -4.37 -20.14
CA TRP A 261 24.09 -5.09 -18.91
C TRP A 261 23.19 -6.31 -18.74
N MET A 262 23.76 -7.37 -18.20
CA MET A 262 23.02 -8.56 -17.75
C MET A 262 23.12 -8.64 -16.24
N ILE A 263 21.96 -8.78 -15.58
CA ILE A 263 21.83 -9.07 -14.16
C ILE A 263 21.29 -10.48 -14.05
N VAL A 264 22.04 -11.35 -13.36
CA VAL A 264 21.75 -12.77 -13.18
C VAL A 264 21.47 -13.04 -11.72
N GLU A 265 20.43 -13.81 -11.46
CA GLU A 265 19.97 -14.16 -10.11
C GLU A 265 19.67 -15.66 -10.03
N VAL A 266 20.18 -16.31 -8.99
CA VAL A 266 19.94 -17.74 -8.74
C VAL A 266 20.02 -18.03 -7.26
N SER A 267 19.07 -18.82 -6.74
CA SER A 267 19.10 -19.25 -5.36
C SER A 267 20.33 -20.11 -5.06
N TYR A 268 20.88 -19.93 -3.86
CA TYR A 268 22.04 -20.68 -3.41
C TYR A 268 21.88 -21.00 -1.93
N ASP A 269 21.99 -22.29 -1.61
CA ASP A 269 21.94 -22.77 -0.23
C ASP A 269 23.35 -22.74 0.35
N ILE A 270 23.65 -21.70 1.12
CA ILE A 270 24.94 -21.60 1.80
C ILE A 270 25.07 -22.64 2.92
N PHE A 271 23.99 -23.25 3.44
CA PHE A 271 24.01 -24.18 4.57
C PHE A 271 24.17 -25.65 4.16
N HIS A 272 24.49 -25.90 2.90
CA HIS A 272 24.61 -27.24 2.33
C HIS A 272 25.41 -28.21 3.25
N GLY A 273 24.72 -29.24 3.77
CA GLY A 273 25.34 -30.29 4.61
C GLY A 273 25.29 -30.07 6.13
N SER A 274 24.75 -28.96 6.63
CA SER A 274 24.53 -28.79 8.08
C SER A 274 23.28 -29.55 8.55
N ARG A 275 23.20 -29.83 9.86
CA ARG A 275 22.04 -30.49 10.50
C ARG A 275 20.82 -29.57 10.64
N GLU A 276 20.93 -28.31 10.23
CA GLU A 276 19.92 -27.26 10.29
C GLU A 276 19.01 -27.25 9.04
N ARG A 277 18.67 -28.45 8.54
CA ARG A 277 17.83 -28.62 7.34
C ARG A 277 16.38 -28.19 7.52
N ASP A 278 15.93 -27.82 8.71
CA ASP A 278 14.55 -27.36 8.89
C ASP A 278 14.31 -25.95 8.29
N CYS A 279 15.35 -25.29 7.77
CA CYS A 279 15.28 -24.00 7.08
C CYS A 279 15.04 -24.15 5.56
N HIS A 280 13.90 -24.71 5.15
CA HIS A 280 13.55 -24.78 3.73
C HIS A 280 12.59 -23.65 3.35
N SER A 281 13.08 -22.64 2.63
CA SER A 281 12.20 -21.73 1.90
C SER A 281 11.30 -22.58 0.99
N HIS A 282 10.00 -22.29 0.98
CA HIS A 282 9.06 -22.93 0.06
C HIS A 282 9.21 -22.43 -1.38
N SER A 283 10.22 -21.61 -1.65
CA SER A 283 10.51 -21.02 -2.95
C SER A 283 12.01 -21.09 -3.26
N TRP A 284 12.34 -21.43 -4.50
CA TRP A 284 13.70 -21.49 -5.00
C TRP A 284 13.79 -20.76 -6.33
N ARG A 285 14.70 -19.79 -6.47
CA ARG A 285 14.93 -19.08 -7.72
C ARG A 285 15.90 -19.88 -8.60
N LEU A 286 15.41 -20.31 -9.76
CA LEU A 286 16.24 -20.85 -10.83
C LEU A 286 16.86 -19.69 -11.62
N PRO A 287 17.82 -19.91 -12.54
CA PRO A 287 18.46 -18.85 -13.31
C PRO A 287 17.45 -17.85 -13.90
N SER A 288 17.43 -16.66 -13.30
CA SER A 288 16.50 -15.56 -13.54
C SER A 288 17.27 -14.25 -13.63
N GLY A 289 16.58 -13.17 -13.95
CA GLY A 289 17.14 -11.82 -13.99
C GLY A 289 16.79 -11.10 -15.28
N CYS A 290 17.61 -10.16 -15.71
CA CYS A 290 17.28 -9.32 -16.84
C CYS A 290 18.49 -8.86 -17.67
N ILE A 291 18.21 -8.47 -18.91
CA ILE A 291 19.09 -7.61 -19.70
C ILE A 291 18.52 -6.19 -19.69
N VAL A 292 19.38 -5.22 -19.42
CA VAL A 292 19.12 -3.79 -19.52
C VAL A 292 19.90 -3.23 -20.70
N ARG A 293 19.21 -2.63 -21.66
CA ARG A 293 19.82 -1.99 -22.85
C ARG A 293 19.47 -0.52 -22.92
N ASP A 294 20.47 0.34 -22.95
CA ASP A 294 20.30 1.78 -23.12
C ASP A 294 19.75 2.11 -24.52
N LEU A 295 18.86 3.09 -24.61
CA LEU A 295 18.26 3.57 -25.86
C LEU A 295 18.71 4.97 -26.26
N SER A 296 19.73 5.55 -25.60
CA SER A 296 20.33 6.88 -25.83
C SER A 296 19.43 8.09 -25.57
N ASN A 297 18.14 7.88 -25.31
CA ASN A 297 17.14 8.92 -25.04
C ASN A 297 16.81 9.08 -23.54
N GLY A 298 17.70 8.60 -22.66
CA GLY A 298 17.47 8.54 -21.22
C GLY A 298 16.49 7.44 -20.77
N CYS A 299 16.11 6.53 -21.67
CA CYS A 299 15.33 5.34 -21.36
C CYS A 299 16.14 4.05 -21.58
N SER A 300 15.68 2.97 -20.98
CA SER A 300 16.24 1.63 -21.14
C SER A 300 15.17 0.65 -21.60
N MET A 301 15.55 -0.27 -22.48
CA MET A 301 14.77 -1.46 -22.80
C MET A 301 15.20 -2.60 -21.88
N ILE A 302 14.26 -3.16 -21.13
CA ILE A 302 14.51 -4.30 -20.25
C ILE A 302 13.86 -5.55 -20.84
N THR A 303 14.58 -6.67 -20.84
CA THR A 303 14.00 -8.00 -21.01
C THR A 303 14.24 -8.80 -19.74
N TRP A 304 13.16 -9.15 -19.04
CA TRP A 304 13.21 -9.81 -17.74
C TRP A 304 12.69 -11.24 -17.86
N VAL A 305 13.38 -12.17 -17.22
CA VAL A 305 13.01 -13.57 -17.07
C VAL A 305 12.90 -13.90 -15.59
N GLU A 306 11.75 -14.42 -15.19
CA GLU A 306 11.56 -15.01 -13.87
C GLU A 306 11.39 -16.51 -14.06
N HIS A 307 12.14 -17.31 -13.30
CA HIS A 307 12.02 -18.76 -13.28
C HIS A 307 12.20 -19.28 -11.84
N VAL A 308 11.16 -19.90 -11.28
CA VAL A 308 11.17 -20.34 -9.88
C VAL A 308 10.54 -21.73 -9.70
N GLU A 309 11.02 -22.46 -8.70
CA GLU A 309 10.34 -23.61 -8.10
C GLU A 309 9.61 -23.13 -6.85
N VAL A 310 8.35 -23.53 -6.69
CA VAL A 310 7.56 -23.17 -5.51
C VAL A 310 6.75 -24.35 -4.98
N ASN A 311 6.64 -24.42 -3.66
CA ASN A 311 5.91 -25.45 -2.90
C ASN A 311 4.91 -24.80 -1.92
N ASP A 312 4.12 -23.85 -2.40
CA ASP A 312 3.19 -23.02 -1.62
C ASP A 312 1.72 -23.46 -1.72
N LYS A 313 1.43 -24.51 -2.50
CA LYS A 313 0.05 -24.91 -2.85
C LYS A 313 -0.81 -25.27 -1.63
N ALA A 314 -0.20 -25.84 -0.59
CA ALA A 314 -0.91 -26.20 0.64
C ALA A 314 -1.25 -24.99 1.53
N LEU A 315 -0.49 -23.92 1.39
CA LEU A 315 -0.59 -22.69 2.19
C LEU A 315 -1.45 -21.62 1.49
N THR A 316 -1.76 -21.83 0.21
CA THR A 316 -2.52 -20.86 -0.59
C THR A 316 -3.99 -20.86 -0.19
N HIS A 317 -4.46 -19.72 0.32
CA HIS A 317 -5.88 -19.52 0.61
C HIS A 317 -6.74 -19.63 -0.65
N GLN A 318 -7.92 -20.26 -0.54
CA GLN A 318 -8.80 -20.56 -1.67
C GLN A 318 -9.15 -19.34 -2.52
N LEU A 319 -9.34 -18.17 -1.87
CA LEU A 319 -9.62 -16.89 -2.51
C LEU A 319 -8.58 -16.48 -3.58
N TYR A 320 -7.31 -16.84 -3.37
CA TYR A 320 -6.19 -16.46 -4.25
C TYR A 320 -5.70 -17.59 -5.15
N ARG A 321 -6.29 -18.79 -5.02
CA ARG A 321 -5.81 -19.98 -5.72
C ARG A 321 -5.77 -19.79 -7.24
N ASP A 322 -6.83 -19.23 -7.80
CA ASP A 322 -6.96 -19.10 -9.26
C ASP A 322 -6.09 -17.95 -9.78
N PHE A 323 -6.01 -16.83 -9.04
CA PHE A 323 -5.06 -15.73 -9.29
C PHE A 323 -3.58 -16.16 -9.29
N ILE A 324 -3.19 -17.05 -8.38
CA ILE A 324 -1.83 -17.60 -8.34
C ILE A 324 -1.63 -18.63 -9.46
N SER A 325 -2.61 -19.50 -9.69
CA SER A 325 -2.50 -20.59 -10.67
C SER A 325 -2.45 -20.09 -12.12
N CYS A 326 -3.10 -18.97 -12.43
CA CYS A 326 -3.03 -18.34 -13.75
C CYS A 326 -1.72 -17.57 -13.99
N GLY A 327 -0.79 -17.59 -13.04
CA GLY A 327 0.50 -16.92 -13.11
C GLY A 327 0.44 -15.40 -12.96
N LEU A 328 -0.73 -14.78 -12.80
CA LEU A 328 -0.86 -13.32 -12.67
C LEU A 328 -0.23 -12.79 -11.38
N ALA A 329 -0.18 -13.59 -10.32
CA ALA A 329 0.28 -13.20 -8.99
C ALA A 329 1.79 -12.94 -8.85
N TYR A 330 2.61 -13.61 -9.67
CA TYR A 330 4.08 -13.53 -9.59
C TYR A 330 4.67 -13.51 -11.00
N GLY A 331 5.94 -13.11 -11.14
CA GLY A 331 6.65 -13.17 -12.43
C GLY A 331 7.25 -11.86 -12.89
N ALA A 332 7.95 -11.95 -14.02
CA ALA A 332 8.74 -10.90 -14.65
C ALA A 332 7.93 -9.64 -14.95
N GLU A 333 6.66 -9.79 -15.30
CA GLU A 333 5.77 -8.65 -15.58
C GLU A 333 5.53 -7.78 -14.34
N ARG A 334 5.42 -8.37 -13.15
CA ARG A 334 5.29 -7.61 -11.90
C ARG A 334 6.56 -6.84 -11.54
N TRP A 335 7.72 -7.45 -11.79
CA TRP A 335 8.99 -6.77 -11.61
C TRP A 335 9.11 -5.56 -12.53
N LEU A 336 8.83 -5.75 -13.82
CA LEU A 336 8.88 -4.69 -14.81
C LEU A 336 7.92 -3.54 -14.46
N LEU A 337 6.65 -3.82 -14.12
CA LEU A 337 5.68 -2.78 -13.76
C LEU A 337 6.07 -2.06 -12.47
N THR A 338 6.61 -2.77 -11.48
CA THR A 338 7.10 -2.14 -10.25
C THR A 338 8.28 -1.22 -10.53
N LEU A 339 9.22 -1.65 -11.36
CA LEU A 339 10.36 -0.86 -11.77
C LEU A 339 9.94 0.36 -12.59
N GLN A 340 9.01 0.21 -13.53
CA GLN A 340 8.43 1.33 -14.29
C GLN A 340 7.81 2.37 -13.35
N ARG A 341 6.97 1.95 -12.40
CA ARG A 341 6.35 2.85 -11.41
C ARG A 341 7.40 3.56 -10.56
N MET A 342 8.45 2.86 -10.12
CA MET A 342 9.55 3.48 -9.37
C MET A 342 10.27 4.52 -10.22
N CYS A 343 10.67 4.19 -11.45
CA CYS A 343 11.36 5.10 -12.35
C CYS A 343 10.50 6.31 -12.74
N GLU A 344 9.18 6.14 -12.89
CA GLU A 344 8.25 7.25 -13.12
C GLU A 344 8.29 8.24 -11.95
N ARG A 345 8.35 7.77 -10.69
CA ARG A 345 8.51 8.65 -9.52
C ARG A 345 9.86 9.36 -9.51
N PHE A 346 10.94 8.65 -9.87
CA PHE A 346 12.29 9.23 -9.93
C PHE A 346 12.42 10.27 -11.03
N TYR A 347 11.86 10.03 -12.22
CA TYR A 347 11.92 10.96 -13.34
C TYR A 347 11.29 12.31 -12.99
N TYR A 348 10.12 12.30 -12.33
CA TYR A 348 9.49 13.53 -11.84
C TYR A 348 10.33 14.28 -10.79
N ASN A 349 11.16 13.59 -10.00
CA ASN A 349 12.06 14.23 -9.05
C ASN A 349 13.27 14.92 -9.71
N MET A 350 13.62 14.56 -10.95
CA MET A 350 14.82 15.01 -11.67
C MET A 350 14.58 16.20 -12.60
N ILE A 351 13.35 16.41 -13.09
CA ILE A 351 13.05 17.43 -14.11
C ILE A 351 12.97 18.86 -13.53
N GLU A 352 12.78 19.02 -12.22
CA GLU A 352 12.50 20.34 -11.64
C GLU A 352 13.63 20.84 -10.73
N SER A 353 14.38 21.82 -11.24
CA SER A 353 15.39 22.59 -10.52
C SER A 353 14.80 23.94 -10.09
N HIS A 354 14.54 24.14 -8.79
CA HIS A 354 14.34 25.37 -8.00
C HIS A 354 13.61 25.00 -6.70
N ASP A 355 13.46 25.91 -5.71
CA ASP A 355 12.79 25.67 -4.40
C ASP A 355 11.42 24.94 -4.51
N LEU A 356 10.68 25.13 -5.61
CA LEU A 356 9.41 24.42 -5.87
C LEU A 356 9.57 22.91 -6.15
N GLY A 357 10.73 22.48 -6.64
CA GLY A 357 11.08 21.07 -6.83
C GLY A 357 11.39 20.36 -5.51
N GLU A 358 11.85 21.07 -4.48
CA GLU A 358 12.16 20.48 -3.18
C GLU A 358 10.89 20.08 -2.41
N GLY A 359 9.87 20.95 -2.40
CA GLY A 359 8.57 20.67 -1.80
C GLY A 359 7.90 19.43 -2.40
N ARG A 360 7.83 19.36 -3.73
CA ARG A 360 7.31 18.20 -4.45
C ARG A 360 8.09 16.93 -4.13
N ARG A 361 9.43 16.99 -4.14
CA ARG A 361 10.30 15.85 -3.80
C ARG A 361 10.06 15.37 -2.38
N SER A 362 9.87 16.30 -1.42
CA SER A 362 9.57 15.97 -0.04
C SER A 362 8.20 15.31 0.12
N ILE A 363 7.14 15.80 -0.56
CA ILE A 363 5.82 15.16 -0.56
C ILE A 363 5.85 13.79 -1.27
N MET A 364 6.56 13.68 -2.39
CA MET A 364 6.75 12.40 -3.11
C MET A 364 7.46 11.38 -2.23
N THR A 365 8.46 11.80 -1.46
CA THR A 365 9.19 10.97 -0.49
C THR A 365 8.31 10.56 0.68
N LEU A 366 7.53 11.50 1.23
CA LEU A 366 6.55 11.23 2.29
C LEU A 366 5.51 10.20 1.84
N SER A 367 4.95 10.38 0.65
CA SER A 367 3.98 9.48 0.04
C SER A 367 4.59 8.11 -0.27
N HIS A 368 5.84 8.07 -0.74
CA HIS A 368 6.56 6.81 -0.97
C HIS A 368 6.73 6.03 0.33
N ARG A 369 7.15 6.71 1.41
CA ARG A 369 7.26 6.11 2.75
C ARG A 369 5.91 5.60 3.26
N MET A 370 4.83 6.32 3.01
CA MET A 370 3.46 5.89 3.32
C MET A 370 3.10 4.56 2.63
N VAL A 371 3.31 4.45 1.31
CA VAL A 371 3.04 3.22 0.55
C VAL A 371 3.96 2.08 0.98
N LYS A 372 5.25 2.37 1.22
CA LYS A 372 6.23 1.39 1.71
C LYS A 372 5.79 0.81 3.05
N ASN A 373 5.41 1.65 4.01
CA ASN A 373 4.94 1.25 5.34
C ASN A 373 3.63 0.46 5.27
N LEU A 374 2.72 0.79 4.35
CA LEU A 374 1.50 0.00 4.12
C LEU A 374 1.85 -1.41 3.64
N CYS A 375 2.70 -1.52 2.63
CA CYS A 375 3.05 -2.79 1.99
C CYS A 375 3.86 -3.71 2.91
N ALA A 376 4.83 -3.18 3.66
CA ALA A 376 5.67 -3.95 4.57
C ALA A 376 4.85 -4.70 5.64
N ASN A 377 3.75 -4.10 6.08
CA ASN A 377 2.91 -4.65 7.14
C ASN A 377 1.84 -5.64 6.65
N LEU A 378 1.62 -5.75 5.33
CA LEU A 378 0.72 -6.76 4.76
C LEU A 378 1.27 -8.18 4.82
N GLY A 379 2.58 -8.35 5.02
CA GLY A 379 3.22 -9.65 5.21
C GLY A 379 2.93 -10.33 6.57
N MET A 380 2.24 -9.64 7.49
CA MET A 380 1.75 -10.19 8.77
C MET A 380 2.84 -10.90 9.63
N LYS A 381 4.08 -10.38 9.63
CA LYS A 381 5.24 -11.01 10.33
C LYS A 381 4.99 -11.24 11.83
N ASN A 382 4.38 -10.27 12.52
CA ASN A 382 4.10 -10.33 13.95
C ASN A 382 2.61 -10.65 14.21
N LYS A 383 2.14 -11.77 13.65
CA LYS A 383 0.74 -12.18 13.75
C LYS A 383 0.33 -12.35 15.22
N LEU A 384 -0.77 -11.71 15.59
CA LEU A 384 -1.42 -11.93 16.88
C LEU A 384 -2.42 -13.06 16.72
N ASP A 385 -2.20 -14.19 17.41
CA ASP A 385 -3.20 -15.26 17.47
C ASP A 385 -4.27 -14.85 18.48
N ILE A 386 -5.45 -14.52 17.98
CA ILE A 386 -6.57 -14.03 18.79
C ILE A 386 -7.63 -15.13 18.92
N PRO A 387 -7.62 -15.92 20.01
CA PRO A 387 -8.67 -16.90 20.23
C PRO A 387 -9.99 -16.18 20.57
N HIS A 388 -11.09 -16.64 19.99
CA HIS A 388 -12.48 -16.30 20.37
C HIS A 388 -13.13 -15.00 19.85
N LEU A 389 -12.70 -14.40 18.74
CA LEU A 389 -13.63 -13.48 18.06
C LEU A 389 -14.82 -14.27 17.46
N PRO A 390 -16.06 -13.74 17.52
CA PRO A 390 -17.19 -14.40 16.91
C PRO A 390 -16.86 -14.64 15.45
N GLU A 391 -16.83 -15.90 15.02
CA GLU A 391 -16.71 -16.27 13.61
C GLU A 391 -17.87 -15.62 12.85
N ASN A 392 -17.62 -14.42 12.34
CA ASN A 392 -18.45 -13.89 11.29
C ASN A 392 -18.04 -14.71 10.07
N LYS A 393 -18.78 -15.80 9.80
CA LYS A 393 -18.42 -16.90 8.88
C LYS A 393 -18.00 -16.46 7.46
N ASN A 394 -18.11 -15.18 7.12
CA ASN A 394 -17.91 -14.64 5.79
C ASN A 394 -16.66 -13.74 5.65
N ILE A 395 -15.99 -13.32 6.73
CA ILE A 395 -14.83 -12.40 6.64
C ILE A 395 -13.71 -12.85 7.58
N GLU A 396 -12.60 -13.33 7.02
CA GLU A 396 -11.37 -13.62 7.77
C GLU A 396 -10.56 -12.33 7.94
N ILE A 397 -10.36 -11.87 9.18
CA ILE A 397 -9.54 -10.70 9.52
C ILE A 397 -8.30 -11.17 10.26
N ARG A 398 -7.11 -10.75 9.79
CA ARG A 398 -5.83 -11.02 10.45
C ARG A 398 -5.30 -9.78 11.13
N PHE A 399 -4.67 -9.97 12.28
CA PHE A 399 -4.09 -8.92 13.10
C PHE A 399 -2.59 -9.15 13.26
N SER A 400 -1.82 -8.07 13.23
CA SER A 400 -0.42 -8.04 13.61
C SER A 400 -0.11 -6.78 14.39
N VAL A 401 0.89 -6.82 15.25
CA VAL A 401 1.26 -5.68 16.10
C VAL A 401 2.74 -5.37 15.92
N PHE A 402 3.08 -4.09 15.76
CA PHE A 402 4.48 -3.65 15.65
C PHE A 402 4.66 -2.28 16.31
N THR A 403 5.89 -1.95 16.67
CA THR A 403 6.26 -0.63 17.19
C THR A 403 6.70 0.28 16.06
N SER A 404 6.21 1.51 16.06
CA SER A 404 6.59 2.51 15.07
C SER A 404 7.82 3.28 15.54
N SER A 405 8.98 3.01 14.94
CA SER A 405 10.19 3.81 15.13
C SER A 405 10.23 4.97 14.12
N VAL A 406 9.63 6.10 14.47
CA VAL A 406 9.88 7.36 13.75
C VAL A 406 10.96 8.10 14.53
N GLY A 407 12.07 8.43 13.87
CA GLY A 407 13.23 9.03 14.53
C GLY A 407 12.84 10.18 15.47
N GLY A 408 13.13 10.04 16.76
CA GLY A 408 12.95 11.09 17.75
C GLY A 408 11.59 11.19 18.46
N GLN A 409 10.60 10.33 18.18
CA GLN A 409 9.34 10.24 18.96
C GLN A 409 9.26 8.93 19.77
N THR A 410 8.52 8.96 20.88
CA THR A 410 8.28 7.77 21.72
C THR A 410 7.58 6.68 20.90
N ASP A 411 8.13 5.47 20.92
CA ASP A 411 7.62 4.31 20.17
C ASP A 411 6.13 4.10 20.46
N GLY A 412 5.29 4.35 19.45
CA GLY A 412 3.87 4.06 19.49
C GLY A 412 3.60 2.64 19.02
N LEU A 413 2.77 1.89 19.74
CA LEU A 413 2.33 0.58 19.30
C LEU A 413 1.28 0.74 18.19
N ILE A 414 1.47 0.05 17.06
CA ILE A 414 0.52 0.06 15.94
C ILE A 414 -0.09 -1.34 15.80
N VAL A 415 -1.42 -1.37 15.82
CA VAL A 415 -2.23 -2.54 15.46
C VAL A 415 -2.53 -2.45 13.97
N ASN A 416 -2.10 -3.45 13.23
CA ASN A 416 -2.38 -3.62 11.81
C ASN A 416 -3.40 -4.73 11.64
N ALA A 417 -4.52 -4.41 11.02
CA ALA A 417 -5.60 -5.33 10.77
C ALA A 417 -5.94 -5.35 9.28
N ALA A 418 -5.99 -6.54 8.69
CA ALA A 418 -6.24 -6.68 7.27
C ALA A 418 -7.18 -7.86 6.95
N THR A 419 -7.92 -7.72 5.86
CA THR A 419 -8.80 -8.76 5.32
C THR A 419 -8.77 -8.73 3.80
N SER A 420 -9.17 -9.83 3.16
CA SER A 420 -9.36 -9.90 1.72
C SER A 420 -10.74 -10.44 1.37
N ILE A 421 -11.38 -9.84 0.37
CA ILE A 421 -12.69 -10.26 -0.15
C ILE A 421 -12.66 -10.32 -1.68
N TRP A 422 -13.55 -11.11 -2.28
CA TRP A 422 -13.82 -11.05 -3.72
C TRP A 422 -15.02 -10.14 -4.01
N LEU A 423 -14.95 -9.39 -5.10
CA LEU A 423 -16.02 -8.55 -5.62
C LEU A 423 -16.31 -8.92 -7.09
N PRO A 424 -17.60 -9.00 -7.51
CA PRO A 424 -18.00 -9.29 -8.89
C PRO A 424 -17.85 -8.05 -9.81
N LEU A 425 -16.76 -7.31 -9.65
CA LEU A 425 -16.47 -6.08 -10.35
C LEU A 425 -15.01 -6.07 -10.79
N SER A 426 -14.74 -5.47 -11.94
CA SER A 426 -13.37 -5.33 -12.45
C SER A 426 -12.48 -4.52 -11.50
N CYS A 427 -11.17 -4.79 -11.51
CA CYS A 427 -10.18 -4.04 -10.74
C CYS A 427 -10.27 -2.52 -10.98
N PRO A 428 -10.35 -2.01 -12.23
CA PRO A 428 -10.55 -0.58 -12.49
C PRO A 428 -11.82 -0.01 -11.85
N SER A 429 -12.95 -0.72 -11.89
CA SER A 429 -14.21 -0.24 -11.30
C SER A 429 -14.11 -0.05 -9.78
N VAL A 430 -13.53 -1.03 -9.09
CA VAL A 430 -13.32 -0.94 -7.63
C VAL A 430 -12.29 0.14 -7.29
N PHE A 431 -11.23 0.27 -8.10
CA PHE A 431 -10.20 1.29 -7.94
C PHE A 431 -10.75 2.72 -8.05
N GLU A 432 -11.53 3.01 -9.09
CA GLU A 432 -12.14 4.33 -9.29
C GLU A 432 -13.05 4.70 -8.11
N PHE A 433 -13.85 3.75 -7.61
CA PHE A 433 -14.72 3.96 -6.46
C PHE A 433 -13.94 4.28 -5.16
N LEU A 434 -12.88 3.52 -4.86
CA LEU A 434 -12.11 3.69 -3.62
C LEU A 434 -11.19 4.91 -3.65
N ARG A 435 -10.72 5.31 -4.83
CA ARG A 435 -9.85 6.48 -5.01
C ARG A 435 -10.63 7.80 -4.95
N ASP A 436 -11.87 7.83 -5.40
CA ASP A 436 -12.68 9.05 -5.50
C ASP A 436 -13.02 9.62 -4.11
N GLU A 437 -12.54 10.83 -3.84
CA GLU A 437 -12.75 11.54 -2.57
C GLU A 437 -14.24 11.78 -2.28
N LYS A 438 -15.08 11.90 -3.32
CA LYS A 438 -16.51 12.14 -3.18
C LYS A 438 -17.27 10.89 -2.77
N MET A 439 -16.76 9.71 -3.14
CA MET A 439 -17.34 8.42 -2.80
C MET A 439 -16.94 7.96 -1.41
N ARG A 440 -15.90 8.58 -0.81
CA ARG A 440 -15.37 8.23 0.52
C ARG A 440 -16.43 8.12 1.61
N ALA A 441 -17.38 9.05 1.65
CA ALA A 441 -18.45 9.07 2.64
C ALA A 441 -19.35 7.82 2.61
N GLN A 442 -19.34 7.04 1.51
CA GLN A 442 -20.14 5.82 1.36
C GLN A 442 -19.48 4.59 1.98
N TRP A 443 -18.15 4.60 2.15
CA TRP A 443 -17.41 3.44 2.66
C TRP A 443 -16.60 3.73 3.93
N ASP A 444 -16.14 4.96 4.13
CA ASP A 444 -15.38 5.38 5.30
C ASP A 444 -16.34 5.69 6.45
N ILE A 445 -16.47 4.74 7.39
CA ILE A 445 -17.36 4.88 8.55
C ILE A 445 -16.94 6.06 9.43
N LEU A 446 -15.64 6.33 9.49
CA LEU A 446 -15.09 7.41 10.31
C LEU A 446 -15.39 8.79 9.70
N ALA A 447 -15.72 8.85 8.40
CA ALA A 447 -16.18 10.08 7.75
C ALA A 447 -17.53 10.57 8.29
N LYS A 448 -18.35 9.71 8.90
CA LYS A 448 -19.70 10.06 9.42
C LYS A 448 -20.58 10.79 8.39
N GLY A 449 -20.46 10.40 7.12
CA GLY A 449 -21.21 11.00 6.01
C GLY A 449 -20.65 12.34 5.50
N ILE A 450 -19.54 12.85 6.06
CA ILE A 450 -18.91 14.08 5.60
C ILE A 450 -18.24 13.84 4.24
N SER A 451 -18.57 14.68 3.27
CA SER A 451 -17.90 14.68 1.96
C SER A 451 -16.49 15.26 2.05
N PHE A 452 -15.61 14.77 1.18
CA PHE A 452 -14.25 15.27 1.06
C PHE A 452 -14.04 15.99 -0.28
N GLN A 453 -13.03 16.85 -0.32
CA GLN A 453 -12.58 17.54 -1.52
C GLN A 453 -11.06 17.42 -1.69
N GLU A 454 -10.62 17.22 -2.93
CA GLU A 454 -9.22 17.29 -3.32
C GLU A 454 -8.78 18.77 -3.38
N ILE A 455 -7.79 19.14 -2.57
CA ILE A 455 -7.22 20.50 -2.57
C ILE A 455 -5.93 20.58 -3.38
N ALA A 456 -5.32 19.43 -3.66
CA ALA A 456 -4.07 19.32 -4.40
C ALA A 456 -3.93 17.91 -5.00
N LYS A 457 -3.35 17.82 -6.21
CA LYS A 457 -2.92 16.56 -6.83
C LYS A 457 -1.61 16.68 -7.61
N MET A 458 -0.78 15.65 -7.53
CA MET A 458 0.40 15.42 -8.36
C MET A 458 0.19 14.12 -9.12
N SER A 459 0.17 14.18 -10.45
CA SER A 459 0.12 12.97 -11.28
C SER A 459 1.54 12.50 -11.59
N TYR A 460 1.74 11.19 -11.71
CA TYR A 460 3.01 10.61 -12.13
C TYR A 460 2.77 9.43 -13.07
N GLY A 461 3.72 9.15 -13.94
CA GLY A 461 3.54 8.15 -15.00
C GLY A 461 2.49 8.54 -16.04
N ASP A 462 2.12 7.57 -16.88
CA ASP A 462 1.20 7.79 -18.01
C ASP A 462 -0.27 7.58 -17.64
N HIS A 463 -0.55 6.76 -16.62
CA HIS A 463 -1.92 6.42 -16.26
C HIS A 463 -2.53 7.52 -15.38
N THR A 464 -3.68 8.08 -15.77
CA THR A 464 -4.34 9.20 -15.05
C THR A 464 -4.75 8.88 -13.62
N GLY A 465 -4.86 7.60 -13.29
CA GLY A 465 -5.11 7.11 -11.94
C GLY A 465 -3.89 7.12 -11.01
N ASN A 466 -2.68 7.31 -11.55
CA ASN A 466 -1.43 7.34 -10.79
C ASN A 466 -1.20 8.77 -10.28
N ARG A 467 -1.49 9.00 -9.00
CA ARG A 467 -1.41 10.33 -8.41
C ARG A 467 -1.26 10.33 -6.89
N ILE A 468 -0.65 11.39 -6.38
CA ILE A 468 -0.65 11.77 -4.98
C ILE A 468 -1.65 12.92 -4.82
N SER A 469 -2.58 12.81 -3.89
CA SER A 469 -3.65 13.77 -3.65
C SER A 469 -3.65 14.19 -2.19
N ILE A 470 -3.88 15.48 -1.92
CA ILE A 470 -4.15 15.99 -0.59
C ILE A 470 -5.64 16.29 -0.53
N ILE A 471 -6.33 15.65 0.41
CA ILE A 471 -7.78 15.63 0.50
C ILE A 471 -8.18 16.15 1.88
N GLN A 472 -9.25 16.94 1.95
CA GLN A 472 -9.78 17.46 3.21
C GLN A 472 -11.30 17.31 3.31
N PRO A 473 -11.87 17.25 4.53
CA PRO A 473 -13.32 17.33 4.72
C PRO A 473 -13.87 18.68 4.22
N VAL A 474 -15.03 18.68 3.56
CA VAL A 474 -15.69 19.91 3.05
C VAL A 474 -16.12 20.83 4.19
N ILE A 475 -16.51 20.27 5.33
CA ILE A 475 -16.85 21.02 6.54
C ILE A 475 -15.65 20.90 7.49
N SER A 476 -14.81 21.93 7.54
CA SER A 476 -13.67 22.00 8.45
C SER A 476 -14.18 22.13 9.88
N SER A 477 -14.15 21.04 10.65
CA SER A 477 -14.54 21.03 12.07
C SER A 477 -13.51 21.67 13.00
N GLY A 478 -12.63 22.55 12.50
CA GLY A 478 -11.46 23.05 13.24
C GLY A 478 -10.34 22.02 13.40
N ASN A 479 -10.48 20.81 12.86
CA ASN A 479 -9.44 19.78 12.94
C ASN A 479 -8.30 20.10 11.97
N ASN A 480 -7.08 20.22 12.49
CA ASN A 480 -5.86 20.49 11.71
C ASN A 480 -5.32 19.26 10.95
N ILE A 481 -6.20 18.35 10.50
CA ILE A 481 -5.81 17.07 9.88
C ILE A 481 -6.29 17.03 8.43
N LEU A 482 -5.35 16.77 7.52
CA LEU A 482 -5.57 16.48 6.11
C LEU A 482 -5.33 15.00 5.84
N VAL A 483 -5.74 14.52 4.67
CA VAL A 483 -5.43 13.17 4.21
C VAL A 483 -4.49 13.24 3.03
N LEU A 484 -3.30 12.67 3.20
CA LEU A 484 -2.40 12.35 2.09
C LEU A 484 -2.86 11.03 1.49
N GLN A 485 -3.11 10.97 0.18
CA GLN A 485 -3.56 9.77 -0.52
C GLN A 485 -2.69 9.54 -1.76
N GLU A 486 -2.13 8.34 -1.90
CA GLU A 486 -1.50 7.88 -3.13
C GLU A 486 -2.35 6.80 -3.78
N SER A 487 -2.58 6.94 -5.07
CA SER A 487 -3.24 5.92 -5.88
C SER A 487 -2.36 5.53 -7.04
N SER A 488 -2.26 4.22 -7.31
CA SER A 488 -1.59 3.68 -8.49
C SER A 488 -2.37 2.51 -9.05
N ILE A 489 -2.36 2.36 -10.38
CA ILE A 489 -2.99 1.26 -11.10
C ILE A 489 -2.15 0.90 -12.32
N ASP A 490 -2.08 -0.39 -12.58
CA ASP A 490 -1.60 -1.00 -13.81
C ASP A 490 -2.55 -2.14 -14.18
N HIS A 491 -2.24 -2.89 -15.26
CA HIS A 491 -3.12 -3.98 -15.69
C HIS A 491 -3.08 -5.22 -14.77
N LEU A 492 -2.16 -5.30 -13.81
CA LEU A 492 -2.05 -6.41 -12.86
C LEU A 492 -2.66 -6.11 -11.49
N GLY A 493 -2.96 -4.84 -11.20
CA GLY A 493 -3.62 -4.44 -9.97
C GLY A 493 -3.55 -2.94 -9.69
N ALA A 494 -4.06 -2.57 -8.52
CA ALA A 494 -4.07 -1.20 -8.04
C ALA A 494 -3.83 -1.12 -6.53
N ILE A 495 -3.34 0.03 -6.08
CA ILE A 495 -3.16 0.38 -4.68
C ILE A 495 -3.77 1.75 -4.44
N VAL A 496 -4.50 1.92 -3.34
CA VAL A 496 -4.91 3.21 -2.80
C VAL A 496 -4.45 3.25 -1.34
N ALA A 497 -3.39 4.01 -1.06
CA ALA A 497 -2.84 4.19 0.27
C ALA A 497 -3.17 5.59 0.77
N TYR A 498 -3.52 5.75 2.03
CA TYR A 498 -3.78 7.05 2.62
C TYR A 498 -3.38 7.11 4.09
N ALA A 499 -3.03 8.30 4.57
CA ALA A 499 -2.75 8.55 5.97
C ALA A 499 -3.26 9.94 6.38
N PRO A 500 -3.80 10.08 7.62
CA PRO A 500 -4.01 11.40 8.19
C PRO A 500 -2.66 12.07 8.46
N VAL A 501 -2.52 13.34 8.09
CA VAL A 501 -1.31 14.15 8.30
C VAL A 501 -1.75 15.52 8.81
N ASP A 502 -1.09 16.03 9.84
CA ASP A 502 -1.39 17.37 10.33
C ASP A 502 -0.92 18.45 9.34
N ILE A 503 -1.63 19.58 9.31
CA ILE A 503 -1.34 20.68 8.37
C ILE A 503 0.08 21.22 8.54
N ALA A 504 0.60 21.26 9.77
CA ALA A 504 1.93 21.82 10.03
C ALA A 504 3.04 20.91 9.47
N SER A 505 2.92 19.59 9.63
CA SER A 505 3.80 18.60 9.02
C SER A 505 3.71 18.65 7.50
N LEU A 506 2.51 18.80 6.94
CA LEU A 506 2.35 18.90 5.50
C LEU A 506 2.92 20.21 4.95
N ASP A 507 2.75 21.34 5.66
CA ASP A 507 3.37 22.62 5.34
C ASP A 507 4.91 22.53 5.37
N MET A 508 5.48 21.80 6.34
CA MET A 508 6.92 21.52 6.36
C MET A 508 7.38 20.78 5.10
N ALA A 509 6.66 19.72 4.70
CA ALA A 509 6.98 18.96 3.51
C ALA A 509 6.83 19.81 2.23
N VAL A 510 5.76 20.61 2.13
CA VAL A 510 5.53 21.55 1.03
C VAL A 510 6.64 22.58 0.91
N ASN A 511 7.21 23.02 2.04
CA ASN A 511 8.34 23.95 2.06
C ASN A 511 9.71 23.26 1.86
N GLY A 512 9.74 22.03 1.33
CA GLY A 512 10.98 21.33 0.97
C GLY A 512 11.78 20.78 2.16
N ARG A 513 11.25 20.85 3.38
CA ARG A 513 11.93 20.29 4.56
C ARG A 513 11.92 18.78 4.53
N ASP A 514 12.84 18.18 5.29
CA ASP A 514 12.91 16.73 5.43
C ASP A 514 11.61 16.16 6.01
N SER A 515 10.94 15.31 5.23
CA SER A 515 9.71 14.64 5.60
C SER A 515 9.93 13.28 6.27
N SER A 516 11.17 12.86 6.51
CA SER A 516 11.52 11.58 7.16
C SER A 516 10.97 11.45 8.59
N TYR A 517 10.81 12.58 9.29
CA TYR A 517 10.35 12.64 10.69
C TYR A 517 8.83 12.76 10.84
N ILE A 518 8.08 12.95 9.76
CA ILE A 518 6.62 13.07 9.84
C ILE A 518 6.04 11.70 10.24
N PRO A 519 5.26 11.57 11.33
CA PRO A 519 4.65 10.30 11.69
C PRO A 519 3.56 9.91 10.67
N LEU A 520 3.53 8.64 10.28
CA LEU A 520 2.55 8.11 9.32
C LEU A 520 1.93 6.83 9.86
N VAL A 521 0.60 6.77 9.86
CA VAL A 521 -0.18 5.57 10.16
C VAL A 521 -1.03 5.24 8.92
N PRO A 522 -0.45 4.57 7.90
CA PRO A 522 -1.11 4.35 6.63
C PRO A 522 -2.20 3.28 6.70
N SER A 523 -3.29 3.56 6.01
CA SER A 523 -4.39 2.64 5.74
C SER A 523 -4.63 2.58 4.24
N GLY A 524 -5.35 1.57 3.74
CA GLY A 524 -5.61 1.52 2.32
C GLY A 524 -6.14 0.20 1.78
N PHE A 525 -6.00 0.10 0.47
CA PHE A 525 -6.59 -0.94 -0.36
C PHE A 525 -5.56 -1.46 -1.36
N VAL A 526 -5.55 -2.78 -1.55
CA VAL A 526 -4.85 -3.42 -2.68
C VAL A 526 -5.89 -4.19 -3.48
N ILE A 527 -5.91 -3.97 -4.78
CA ILE A 527 -6.90 -4.52 -5.70
C ILE A 527 -6.17 -5.33 -6.76
N SER A 528 -6.60 -6.56 -7.02
CA SER A 528 -6.04 -7.42 -8.05
C SER A 528 -7.16 -8.05 -8.86
N SER A 529 -6.85 -8.53 -10.07
CA SER A 529 -7.75 -9.44 -10.79
C SER A 529 -7.96 -10.72 -9.97
N ASP A 530 -9.12 -11.36 -10.13
CA ASP A 530 -9.40 -12.65 -9.52
C ASP A 530 -8.76 -13.85 -10.26
N GLY A 531 -8.08 -13.60 -11.38
CA GLY A 531 -7.41 -14.63 -12.17
C GLY A 531 -8.32 -15.39 -13.13
N HIS A 532 -9.61 -15.06 -13.21
CA HIS A 532 -10.48 -15.61 -14.23
C HIS A 532 -10.22 -14.89 -15.56
N PRO A 533 -10.08 -15.62 -16.68
CA PRO A 533 -9.88 -14.99 -17.98
C PRO A 533 -11.13 -14.17 -18.34
N GLY A 534 -10.98 -12.84 -18.28
CA GLY A 534 -11.96 -11.92 -18.85
C GLY A 534 -12.05 -12.14 -20.36
N THR A 535 -13.26 -12.20 -20.88
CA THR A 535 -13.51 -12.40 -22.32
C THR A 535 -12.92 -11.24 -23.11
N THR A 536 -11.70 -11.37 -23.63
CA THR A 536 -11.24 -10.46 -24.69
C THR A 536 -12.18 -10.62 -25.88
N VAL A 537 -12.69 -9.48 -26.39
CA VAL A 537 -13.67 -9.37 -27.48
C VAL A 537 -13.30 -10.30 -28.64
N GLY A 538 -13.91 -11.47 -28.65
CA GLY A 538 -13.81 -12.48 -29.69
C GLY A 538 -15.21 -13.05 -29.88
N ALA A 539 -15.81 -12.75 -31.03
CA ALA A 539 -17.18 -13.12 -31.34
C ALA A 539 -17.40 -14.62 -31.21
N SER A 540 -18.17 -15.04 -30.21
CA SER A 540 -18.87 -16.34 -30.21
C SER A 540 -20.05 -16.28 -29.23
N THR A 541 -21.21 -16.59 -29.78
CA THR A 541 -22.50 -16.65 -29.10
C THR A 541 -22.55 -17.79 -28.08
N SER A 542 -23.18 -17.50 -26.94
CA SER A 542 -23.77 -18.42 -25.96
C SER A 542 -22.85 -19.39 -25.19
N THR A 543 -22.33 -18.93 -24.05
CA THR A 543 -22.27 -19.71 -22.79
C THR A 543 -22.33 -18.73 -21.62
N THR A 544 -23.02 -19.10 -20.53
CA THR A 544 -23.21 -18.33 -19.29
C THR A 544 -21.92 -17.63 -18.84
N THR A 545 -21.90 -16.30 -18.94
CA THR A 545 -20.74 -15.44 -18.67
C THR A 545 -20.55 -15.27 -17.17
N ASN A 546 -19.47 -15.80 -16.61
CA ASN A 546 -19.06 -15.39 -15.26
C ASN A 546 -18.55 -13.93 -15.33
N PRO A 547 -19.04 -13.04 -14.46
CA PRO A 547 -18.55 -11.66 -14.43
C PRO A 547 -17.07 -11.63 -14.04
N GLU A 548 -16.29 -10.77 -14.70
CA GLU A 548 -14.91 -10.46 -14.31
C GLU A 548 -14.91 -9.90 -12.88
N GLY A 549 -14.18 -10.56 -11.98
CA GLY A 549 -14.10 -10.18 -10.57
C GLY A 549 -12.76 -9.59 -10.17
N SER A 550 -12.71 -9.09 -8.94
CA SER A 550 -11.48 -8.56 -8.33
C SER A 550 -11.34 -9.02 -6.89
N LEU A 551 -10.09 -9.12 -6.47
CA LEU A 551 -9.69 -9.39 -5.10
C LEU A 551 -9.34 -8.06 -4.44
N LEU A 552 -10.07 -7.69 -3.39
CA LEU A 552 -9.87 -6.49 -2.61
C LEU A 552 -9.28 -6.86 -1.26
N THR A 553 -8.05 -6.44 -0.99
CA THR A 553 -7.44 -6.43 0.34
C THR A 553 -7.65 -5.05 0.98
N ILE A 554 -8.18 -5.05 2.19
CA ILE A 554 -8.39 -3.85 3.02
C ILE A 554 -7.44 -3.94 4.21
N VAL A 555 -6.74 -2.85 4.50
CA VAL A 555 -5.79 -2.78 5.61
C VAL A 555 -5.95 -1.47 6.37
N PHE A 556 -6.10 -1.59 7.70
CA PHE A 556 -6.10 -0.46 8.62
C PHE A 556 -4.96 -0.61 9.63
N GLN A 557 -4.17 0.44 9.73
CA GLN A 557 -3.19 0.61 10.81
C GLN A 557 -3.76 1.63 11.78
N ILE A 558 -3.75 1.28 13.07
CA ILE A 558 -4.32 2.10 14.14
C ILE A 558 -3.31 2.11 15.28
N GLN A 559 -2.93 3.31 15.68
CA GLN A 559 -2.03 3.49 16.82
C GLN A 559 -2.79 3.26 18.13
N ASP A 560 -2.24 2.43 19.00
CA ASP A 560 -2.70 2.24 20.38
C ASP A 560 -1.99 3.28 21.26
N CYS A 561 -2.75 4.16 21.90
CA CYS A 561 -2.22 5.21 22.77
C CYS A 561 -1.95 4.71 24.20
N ASP A 562 -2.53 3.57 24.60
CA ASP A 562 -2.51 3.09 25.99
C ASP A 562 -1.55 1.91 26.19
N ALA A 563 -1.19 1.19 25.13
CA ALA A 563 -0.32 0.02 25.21
C ALA A 563 1.17 0.36 25.17
N SER A 564 1.88 0.00 26.25
CA SER A 564 3.34 0.12 26.37
C SER A 564 4.12 -1.08 25.85
N SER A 565 3.44 -2.18 25.48
CA SER A 565 4.10 -3.36 24.89
C SER A 565 3.19 -4.13 23.93
N PRO A 566 3.76 -4.85 22.94
CA PRO A 566 3.01 -5.68 22.00
C PRO A 566 2.17 -6.80 22.66
N LYS A 567 2.51 -7.18 23.89
CA LYS A 567 1.80 -8.22 24.66
C LYS A 567 0.59 -7.68 25.42
N HIS A 568 0.40 -6.37 25.46
CA HIS A 568 -0.64 -5.69 26.24
C HIS A 568 -1.69 -4.97 25.38
N VAL A 569 -1.79 -5.30 24.08
CA VAL A 569 -2.89 -4.75 23.25
C VAL A 569 -4.23 -5.13 23.85
N SER A 570 -5.07 -4.12 24.10
CA SER A 570 -6.39 -4.35 24.67
C SER A 570 -7.27 -5.14 23.70
N MET A 571 -7.90 -6.21 24.20
CA MET A 571 -8.90 -6.97 23.44
C MET A 571 -10.11 -6.11 23.02
N GLU A 572 -10.38 -5.01 23.75
CA GLU A 572 -11.40 -4.02 23.38
C GLU A 572 -11.00 -3.25 22.11
N MET A 573 -9.73 -2.88 21.98
CA MET A 573 -9.20 -2.26 20.76
C MET A 573 -9.33 -3.22 19.59
N VAL A 574 -8.88 -4.48 19.75
CA VAL A 574 -9.02 -5.52 18.72
C VAL A 574 -10.49 -5.68 18.28
N ALA A 575 -11.42 -5.77 19.23
CA ALA A 575 -12.85 -5.91 18.93
C ALA A 575 -13.39 -4.68 18.18
N SER A 576 -12.95 -3.48 18.55
CA SER A 576 -13.32 -2.22 17.88
C SER A 576 -12.79 -2.15 16.45
N VAL A 577 -11.51 -2.53 16.24
CA VAL A 577 -10.89 -2.59 14.90
C VAL A 577 -11.57 -3.65 14.04
N HIS A 578 -11.89 -4.82 14.60
CA HIS A 578 -12.64 -5.87 13.92
C HIS A 578 -14.02 -5.35 13.45
N ALA A 579 -14.75 -4.66 14.33
CA ALA A 579 -16.06 -4.08 14.01
C ALA A 579 -15.95 -2.98 12.93
N LEU A 580 -14.89 -2.16 12.98
CA LEU A 580 -14.61 -1.13 11.98
C LEU A 580 -14.36 -1.74 10.59
N ILE A 581 -13.47 -2.72 10.47
CA ILE A 581 -13.18 -3.39 9.18
C ILE A 581 -14.42 -4.12 8.67
N SER A 582 -15.10 -4.89 9.53
CA SER A 582 -16.31 -5.63 9.15
C SER A 582 -17.40 -4.70 8.61
N SER A 583 -17.56 -3.53 9.23
CA SER A 583 -18.54 -2.55 8.80
C SER A 583 -18.09 -1.84 7.53
N THR A 584 -16.79 -1.59 7.35
CA THR A 584 -16.23 -1.01 6.12
C THR A 584 -16.48 -1.93 4.94
N VAL A 585 -16.20 -3.23 5.09
CA VAL A 585 -16.51 -4.26 4.07
C VAL A 585 -17.98 -4.22 3.68
N ARG A 586 -18.89 -4.17 4.66
CA ARG A 586 -20.34 -4.10 4.40
C ARG A 586 -20.72 -2.82 3.66
N SER A 587 -20.13 -1.69 4.03
CA SER A 587 -20.39 -0.38 3.41
C SER A 587 -19.89 -0.35 1.96
N ILE A 588 -18.69 -0.87 1.69
CA ILE A 588 -18.15 -1.06 0.34
C ILE A 588 -19.07 -1.96 -0.49
N LYS A 589 -19.43 -3.15 0.03
CA LYS A 589 -20.35 -4.06 -0.67
C LYS A 589 -21.70 -3.40 -0.94
N SER A 590 -22.23 -2.63 0.00
CA SER A 590 -23.51 -1.92 -0.18
C SER A 590 -23.42 -0.83 -1.24
N ALA A 591 -22.38 0.02 -1.18
CA ALA A 591 -22.18 1.12 -2.12
C ALA A 591 -21.97 0.62 -3.57
N LEU A 592 -21.33 -0.55 -3.71
CA LEU A 592 -21.09 -1.21 -4.99
C LEU A 592 -22.22 -2.16 -5.43
N ASN A 593 -23.32 -2.25 -4.67
CA ASN A 593 -24.45 -3.17 -4.92
C ASN A 593 -24.07 -4.67 -4.96
N CYS A 594 -23.07 -5.07 -4.16
CA CYS A 594 -22.54 -6.43 -4.05
C CYS A 594 -23.01 -7.16 -2.76
N SER A 595 -24.07 -6.68 -2.09
CA SER A 595 -24.51 -7.17 -0.78
C SER A 595 -25.04 -8.60 -0.76
N SER A 596 -25.47 -9.14 -1.91
CA SER A 596 -26.12 -10.45 -2.04
C SER A 596 -25.16 -11.63 -2.26
N LEU A 597 -23.86 -11.39 -2.35
CA LEU A 597 -22.84 -12.40 -2.64
C LEU A 597 -21.98 -12.59 -1.37
N ALA A 598 -22.41 -13.57 -0.57
CA ALA A 598 -21.76 -14.06 0.64
C ALA A 598 -20.79 -15.18 0.30
#